data_AF-A0A381VDW0-F1
#
_entry.id   AF-A0A381VDW0-F1
#
_cell.length_a   1.000
_cell.length_b   1.000
_cell.length_c   1.000
_cell.angle_alpha   90.00
_cell.angle_beta   90.00
_cell.angle_gamma   90.00
#
_symmetry.space_group_name_H-M   'P 1'
#
loop_
_entity.id
_entity.type
_entity.pdbx_description
1 polymer ?
#
loop_
_entity_poly.entity_id
_entity_poly.type
_entity_poly.pdbx_seq_one_letter_code
_entity_poly.pdbx_strand_id
1 'polypeptide(L)'
;MIEKFESHPEQYEKHHEGAMQFSQIKLQGYQVWGEEVKIILEAFLKHLKEYKNTCLNGSWQLPEKYTFEEVRMKRYLPDGVDEFGDHVDVLNYETARRFLAFFIYLDNNEDGQTLFRIKGHNWSSSCTQGNLLMFPPLWPWVHAGGKPTKVSKYIVGSYLHYV
;
A
#
# COMPACT_ATOMS: atom_id res chain seq x y z
N MET A 1 15.56 0.98 5.22
CA MET A 1 14.58 0.06 4.57
C MET A 1 14.92 -0.22 3.11
N ILE A 2 15.03 0.79 2.24
CA ILE A 2 15.31 0.60 0.80
C ILE A 2 16.64 -0.15 0.58
N GLU A 3 17.73 0.28 1.22
CA GLU A 3 19.03 -0.42 1.10
C GLU A 3 18.95 -1.90 1.50
N LYS A 4 18.21 -2.20 2.58
CA LYS A 4 17.98 -3.57 3.07
C LYS A 4 17.12 -4.38 2.10
N PHE A 5 16.17 -3.75 1.41
CA PHE A 5 15.40 -4.40 0.36
C PHE A 5 16.34 -4.79 -0.77
N GLU A 6 17.14 -3.84 -1.26
CA GLU A 6 18.10 -4.04 -2.36
C GLU A 6 19.20 -5.06 -2.04
N SER A 7 19.56 -5.25 -0.77
CA SER A 7 20.54 -6.25 -0.36
C SER A 7 19.97 -7.67 -0.22
N HIS A 8 18.66 -7.89 -0.42
CA HIS A 8 18.00 -9.20 -0.28
C HIS A 8 17.14 -9.58 -1.51
N PRO A 9 17.71 -9.63 -2.73
CA PRO A 9 16.97 -9.96 -3.95
C PRO A 9 16.37 -11.37 -3.95
N GLU A 10 16.89 -12.29 -3.13
CA GLU A 10 16.36 -13.63 -2.95
C GLU A 10 14.97 -13.67 -2.28
N GLN A 11 14.55 -12.58 -1.66
CA GLN A 11 13.25 -12.44 -0.99
C GLN A 11 12.15 -11.92 -1.93
N TYR A 12 12.51 -11.56 -3.16
CA TYR A 12 11.60 -10.90 -4.08
C TYR A 12 10.57 -11.86 -4.68
N GLU A 13 9.30 -11.51 -4.56
CA GLU A 13 8.22 -12.03 -5.38
C GLU A 13 8.02 -11.10 -6.58
N LYS A 14 8.19 -11.60 -7.81
CA LYS A 14 7.93 -10.84 -9.04
C LYS A 14 6.48 -10.99 -9.46
N HIS A 15 5.79 -9.88 -9.67
CA HIS A 15 4.44 -9.80 -10.20
C HIS A 15 4.50 -9.10 -11.55
N HIS A 16 4.40 -9.86 -12.64
CA HIS A 16 4.46 -9.35 -14.02
C HIS A 16 3.30 -9.94 -14.84
N GLU A 17 2.10 -9.95 -14.24
CA GLU A 17 0.90 -10.55 -14.81
C GLU A 17 -0.21 -9.50 -14.91
N GLY A 18 -0.73 -9.32 -16.13
CA GLY A 18 -1.78 -8.34 -16.39
C GLY A 18 -1.38 -6.94 -15.95
N ALA A 19 -2.22 -6.32 -15.12
CA ALA A 19 -2.02 -4.96 -14.62
C ALA A 19 -0.92 -4.84 -13.55
N MET A 20 -0.43 -5.94 -12.97
CA MET A 20 0.60 -5.92 -11.93
C MET A 20 1.98 -6.09 -12.55
N GLN A 21 2.81 -5.05 -12.47
CA GLN A 21 4.20 -5.03 -12.94
C GLN A 21 5.07 -4.41 -11.82
N PHE A 22 5.58 -5.26 -10.91
CA PHE A 22 6.45 -4.87 -9.80
C PHE A 22 7.12 -6.06 -9.11
N SER A 23 8.12 -5.77 -8.27
CA SER A 23 8.65 -6.73 -7.28
C SER A 23 8.10 -6.40 -5.89
N GLN A 24 7.89 -7.41 -5.04
CA GLN A 24 7.53 -7.20 -3.63
C GLN A 24 8.25 -8.16 -2.68
N ILE A 25 8.26 -7.80 -1.39
CA ILE A 25 8.59 -8.70 -0.28
C ILE A 25 7.43 -8.68 0.71
N LYS A 26 7.07 -9.86 1.22
CA LYS A 26 6.22 -10.06 2.40
C LYS A 26 7.10 -10.04 3.65
N LEU A 27 7.07 -8.94 4.39
CA LEU A 27 8.10 -8.66 5.39
C LEU A 27 8.09 -9.68 6.54
N GLN A 28 6.91 -10.07 7.03
CA GLN A 28 6.77 -11.05 8.11
C GLN A 28 7.23 -12.46 7.72
N GLY A 29 7.41 -12.74 6.43
CA GLY A 29 8.00 -14.00 5.94
C GLY A 29 9.48 -14.16 6.28
N TYR A 30 10.19 -13.08 6.65
CA TYR A 30 11.62 -13.13 6.94
C TYR A 30 11.95 -12.41 8.26
N GLN A 31 12.60 -13.14 9.18
CA GLN A 31 12.93 -12.65 10.53
C GLN A 31 13.72 -11.33 10.53
N VAL A 32 14.52 -11.10 9.48
CA VAL A 32 15.34 -9.90 9.36
C VAL A 32 14.52 -8.61 9.43
N TRP A 33 13.24 -8.60 9.03
CA TRP A 33 12.38 -7.40 8.99
C TRP A 33 11.57 -7.12 10.26
N GLY A 34 11.77 -7.90 11.33
CA GLY A 34 10.91 -7.82 12.52
C GLY A 34 10.82 -6.43 13.16
N GLU A 35 11.94 -5.70 13.19
CA GLU A 35 11.98 -4.33 13.73
C GLU A 35 11.22 -3.34 12.85
N GLU A 36 11.42 -3.38 11.53
CA GLU A 36 10.71 -2.51 10.60
C GLU A 36 9.20 -2.76 10.62
N VAL A 37 8.77 -4.03 10.65
CA VAL A 37 7.35 -4.39 10.75
C VAL A 37 6.73 -3.78 12.01
N LYS A 38 7.42 -3.88 13.16
CA LYS A 38 6.94 -3.29 14.41
C LYS A 38 6.74 -1.77 14.27
N ILE A 39 7.75 -1.06 13.74
CA ILE A 39 7.69 0.40 13.55
C ILE A 39 6.53 0.78 12.61
N ILE A 40 6.35 0.05 11.51
CA ILE A 40 5.29 0.29 10.53
C ILE A 40 3.91 0.10 11.16
N LEU A 41 3.70 -1.00 11.89
CA LEU A 41 2.42 -1.28 12.53
C LEU A 41 2.09 -0.26 13.63
N GLU A 42 3.09 0.18 14.40
CA GLU A 42 2.92 1.27 15.38
C GLU A 42 2.51 2.58 14.69
N ALA A 43 3.14 2.92 13.55
CA ALA A 43 2.77 4.08 12.75
C ALA A 43 1.34 3.96 12.21
N PHE A 44 0.93 2.79 11.70
CA PHE A 44 -0.44 2.58 11.24
C PHE A 44 -1.47 2.70 12.37
N LEU A 45 -1.19 2.13 13.54
CA LEU A 45 -2.08 2.24 14.70
C LEU A 45 -2.22 3.69 15.19
N LYS A 46 -1.13 4.47 15.17
CA LYS A 46 -1.17 5.90 15.50
C LYS A 46 -2.10 6.66 14.56
N HIS A 47 -1.93 6.51 13.25
CA HIS A 47 -2.72 7.25 12.26
C HIS A 47 -4.14 6.70 12.09
N LEU A 48 -4.37 5.42 12.41
CA LEU A 48 -5.73 4.88 12.52
C LEU A 48 -6.54 5.63 13.58
N LYS A 49 -5.95 5.99 14.73
CA LYS A 49 -6.65 6.80 15.75
C LYS A 49 -7.05 8.16 15.20
N GLU A 50 -6.19 8.79 14.41
CA GLU A 50 -6.48 10.06 13.76
C GLU A 50 -7.59 9.92 12.71
N TYR A 51 -7.49 8.93 11.82
CA TYR A 51 -8.49 8.61 10.81
C TYR A 51 -9.88 8.39 11.43
N LYS A 52 -9.95 7.70 12.58
CA LYS A 52 -11.21 7.51 13.32
C LYS A 52 -11.87 8.83 13.71
N ASN A 53 -11.07 9.81 14.12
CA ASN A 53 -11.57 11.09 14.60
C ASN A 53 -11.91 12.05 13.46
N THR A 54 -11.20 11.96 12.33
CA THR A 54 -11.31 12.92 11.22
C THR A 54 -12.19 12.45 10.09
N CYS A 55 -12.29 11.13 9.86
CA CYS A 55 -12.98 10.56 8.70
C CYS A 55 -14.28 9.80 9.04
N LEU A 56 -14.53 9.46 10.31
CA LEU A 56 -15.70 8.69 10.71
C LEU A 56 -16.68 9.53 11.53
N ASN A 57 -17.97 9.25 11.39
CA ASN A 57 -19.05 9.90 12.15
C ASN A 57 -19.31 9.20 13.50
N GLY A 58 -18.74 8.01 13.72
CA GLY A 58 -18.91 7.28 14.96
C GLY A 58 -18.27 5.90 14.95
N SER A 59 -18.18 5.29 16.13
CA SER A 59 -17.56 3.96 16.32
C SER A 59 -18.29 2.85 15.58
N TRP A 60 -19.58 3.01 15.27
CA TRP A 60 -20.40 2.04 14.54
C TRP A 60 -19.95 1.82 13.07
N GLN A 61 -19.05 2.66 12.55
CA GLN A 61 -18.44 2.48 11.22
C GLN A 61 -17.19 1.58 11.24
N LEU A 62 -16.75 1.11 12.40
CA LEU A 62 -15.61 0.22 12.55
C LEU A 62 -16.04 -1.12 13.16
N PRO A 63 -15.44 -2.23 12.71
CA PRO A 63 -15.66 -3.51 13.37
C PRO A 63 -15.04 -3.52 14.77
N GLU A 64 -15.62 -4.31 15.65
CA GLU A 64 -15.09 -4.53 17.01
C GLU A 64 -13.76 -5.29 16.99
N LYS A 65 -13.60 -6.20 16.02
CA LYS A 65 -12.41 -7.03 15.85
C LYS A 65 -11.84 -6.85 14.46
N TYR A 66 -10.54 -6.58 14.41
CA TYR A 66 -9.78 -6.46 13.18
C TYR A 66 -8.30 -6.66 13.47
N THR A 67 -7.54 -6.98 12.42
CA THR A 67 -6.09 -6.97 12.46
C THR A 67 -5.53 -6.46 11.13
N PHE A 68 -4.22 -6.25 11.08
CA PHE A 68 -3.51 -5.97 9.84
C PHE A 68 -3.18 -7.25 9.09
N GLU A 69 -3.32 -7.21 7.77
CA GLU A 69 -2.67 -8.16 6.87
C GLU A 69 -1.14 -8.06 6.98
N GLU A 70 -0.48 -9.07 6.42
CA GLU A 70 0.96 -9.04 6.25
C GLU A 70 1.43 -7.76 5.56
N VAL A 71 2.50 -7.18 6.08
CA VAL A 71 3.08 -5.94 5.56
C VAL A 71 3.90 -6.30 4.32
N ARG A 72 3.66 -5.57 3.24
CA ARG A 72 4.33 -5.77 1.96
C ARG A 72 5.09 -4.52 1.57
N MET A 73 6.34 -4.69 1.18
CA MET A 73 7.12 -3.63 0.53
C MET A 73 7.18 -3.94 -0.96
N LYS A 74 6.80 -2.96 -1.80
CA LYS A 74 6.80 -3.07 -3.26
C LYS A 74 7.81 -2.11 -3.85
N ARG A 75 8.45 -2.53 -4.95
CA ARG A 75 9.35 -1.74 -5.79
C ARG A 75 8.86 -1.73 -7.23
N TYR A 76 8.85 -0.55 -7.82
CA TYR A 76 8.56 -0.32 -9.25
C TYR A 76 9.80 0.32 -9.89
N LEU A 77 10.32 -0.27 -10.96
CA LEU A 77 11.49 0.21 -11.69
C LEU A 77 11.11 1.31 -12.72
N PRO A 78 12.00 2.27 -13.01
CA PRO A 78 11.77 3.28 -14.04
C PRO A 78 12.12 2.74 -15.44
N ASP A 79 11.56 1.59 -15.82
CA ASP A 79 11.89 0.86 -17.05
C ASP A 79 10.82 0.99 -18.16
N GLY A 80 9.78 1.77 -17.91
CA GLY A 80 8.63 1.93 -18.81
C GLY A 80 7.60 0.80 -18.71
N VAL A 81 7.84 -0.21 -17.88
CA VAL A 81 6.97 -1.38 -17.69
C VAL A 81 6.31 -1.34 -16.31
N ASP A 82 7.09 -1.20 -15.24
CA ASP A 82 6.60 -1.35 -13.87
C ASP A 82 5.52 -0.33 -13.48
N GLU A 83 4.34 -0.85 -13.14
CA GLU A 83 3.16 -0.13 -12.69
C GLU A 83 2.20 -1.07 -11.96
N PHE A 84 1.16 -0.50 -11.36
CA PHE A 84 -0.05 -1.26 -11.07
C PHE A 84 -1.22 -0.55 -11.73
N GLY A 85 -1.71 -1.09 -12.85
CA GLY A 85 -2.84 -0.54 -13.59
C GLY A 85 -4.12 -0.46 -12.76
N ASP A 86 -5.18 0.11 -13.34
CA ASP A 86 -6.44 0.35 -12.64
C ASP A 86 -7.00 -0.91 -11.98
N HIS A 87 -7.24 -0.84 -10.68
CA HIS A 87 -7.78 -1.93 -9.88
C HIS A 87 -8.53 -1.42 -8.66
N VAL A 88 -9.13 -2.37 -7.95
CA VAL A 88 -9.59 -2.22 -6.56
C VAL A 88 -9.02 -3.38 -5.76
N ASP A 89 -8.85 -3.18 -4.46
CA ASP A 89 -8.17 -4.14 -3.58
C ASP A 89 -9.08 -5.22 -3.02
N VAL A 90 -10.39 -5.11 -3.26
CA VAL A 90 -11.45 -6.06 -2.88
C VAL A 90 -12.21 -6.51 -4.11
N LEU A 91 -12.04 -7.77 -4.51
CA LEU A 91 -12.62 -8.34 -5.74
C LEU A 91 -13.23 -9.73 -5.58
N ASN A 92 -12.88 -10.45 -4.52
CA ASN A 92 -13.30 -11.83 -4.30
C ASN A 92 -13.48 -12.10 -2.80
N TYR A 93 -13.98 -13.29 -2.45
CA TYR A 93 -14.26 -13.65 -1.07
C TYR A 93 -13.01 -13.55 -0.15
N GLU A 94 -11.83 -13.94 -0.66
CA GLU A 94 -10.58 -13.88 0.10
C GLU A 94 -10.19 -12.44 0.46
N THR A 95 -10.37 -11.51 -0.47
CA THR A 95 -10.03 -10.08 -0.29
C THR A 95 -11.17 -9.27 0.34
N ALA A 96 -12.40 -9.78 0.34
CA ALA A 96 -13.60 -9.13 0.88
C ALA A 96 -13.51 -8.78 2.37
N ARG A 97 -12.55 -9.37 3.09
CA ARG A 97 -12.32 -9.02 4.49
C ARG A 97 -11.65 -7.66 4.69
N ARG A 98 -11.03 -7.07 3.67
CA ARG A 98 -10.32 -5.78 3.77
C ARG A 98 -11.31 -4.63 3.86
N PHE A 99 -11.04 -3.67 4.73
CA PHE A 99 -11.87 -2.48 4.86
C PHE A 99 -11.11 -1.14 4.92
N LEU A 100 -9.78 -1.16 5.09
CA LEU A 100 -8.97 0.06 5.03
C LEU A 100 -7.53 -0.26 4.56
N ALA A 101 -7.06 0.42 3.52
CA ALA A 101 -5.70 0.32 3.01
C ALA A 101 -4.78 1.36 3.68
N PHE A 102 -3.49 1.00 3.83
CA PHE A 102 -2.45 1.87 4.39
C PHE A 102 -1.20 1.77 3.52
N PHE A 103 -0.77 2.87 2.90
CA PHE A 103 0.42 2.92 2.06
C PHE A 103 1.36 4.06 2.47
N ILE A 104 2.62 3.75 2.78
CA ILE A 104 3.67 4.73 3.06
C ILE A 104 4.64 4.77 1.88
N TYR A 105 4.88 5.95 1.32
CA TYR A 105 5.95 6.15 0.36
C TYR A 105 7.30 6.22 1.07
N LEU A 106 8.24 5.37 0.66
CA LEU A 106 9.55 5.26 1.31
C LEU A 106 10.60 6.22 0.74
N ASP A 107 10.30 6.87 -0.40
CA ASP A 107 11.15 7.86 -1.04
C ASP A 107 10.32 8.90 -1.80
N ASN A 108 10.96 10.02 -2.14
CA ASN A 108 10.40 11.04 -3.01
C ASN A 108 10.51 10.62 -4.47
N ASN A 109 9.46 10.84 -5.26
CA ASN A 109 9.52 10.63 -6.70
C ASN A 109 8.66 11.68 -7.41
N GLU A 110 9.16 12.18 -8.55
CA GLU A 110 8.40 13.12 -9.38
C GLU A 110 7.21 12.42 -10.04
N ASP A 111 7.39 11.15 -10.42
CA ASP A 111 6.38 10.31 -11.05
C ASP A 111 6.05 9.08 -10.18
N GLY A 112 5.07 8.31 -10.64
CA GLY A 112 4.64 7.09 -9.98
C GLY A 112 3.61 7.30 -8.87
N GLN A 113 2.93 8.44 -8.81
CA GLN A 113 1.84 8.70 -7.86
C GLN A 113 0.81 7.57 -7.78
N THR A 114 0.09 7.50 -6.65
CA THR A 114 -1.15 6.70 -6.59
C THR A 114 -2.28 7.53 -7.18
N LEU A 115 -2.83 7.06 -8.29
CA LEU A 115 -3.88 7.73 -9.07
C LEU A 115 -5.25 7.17 -8.67
N PHE A 116 -6.16 8.01 -8.21
CA PHE A 116 -7.55 7.65 -7.95
C PHE A 116 -8.43 8.08 -9.14
N ARG A 117 -9.14 7.12 -9.71
CA ARG A 117 -10.02 7.29 -10.88
C ARG A 117 -11.47 7.05 -10.48
N ILE A 118 -11.93 7.82 -9.51
CA ILE A 118 -13.28 7.72 -8.99
C ILE A 118 -14.23 8.39 -9.98
N LYS A 119 -15.43 7.84 -10.17
CA LYS A 119 -16.38 8.38 -11.16
C LYS A 119 -16.71 9.84 -10.85
N GLY A 120 -16.33 10.74 -11.78
CA GLY A 120 -16.53 12.18 -11.64
C GLY A 120 -15.53 12.89 -10.72
N HIS A 121 -14.52 12.18 -10.21
CA HIS A 121 -13.48 12.73 -9.36
C HIS A 121 -12.13 12.05 -9.61
N ASN A 122 -11.19 12.78 -10.21
CA ASN A 122 -9.82 12.32 -10.35
C ASN A 122 -8.95 13.03 -9.32
N TRP A 123 -8.18 12.26 -8.57
CA TRP A 123 -7.24 12.77 -7.57
C TRP A 123 -5.98 11.91 -7.57
N SER A 124 -4.87 12.46 -7.10
CA SER A 124 -3.61 11.71 -7.00
C SER A 124 -2.88 12.03 -5.72
N SER A 125 -2.30 11.00 -5.11
CA SER A 125 -1.36 11.11 -4.00
C SER A 125 0.06 11.10 -4.54
N SER A 126 0.80 12.20 -4.36
CA SER A 126 2.21 12.31 -4.76
C SER A 126 3.11 11.34 -3.99
N CYS A 127 4.19 10.91 -4.64
CA CYS A 127 5.25 10.12 -4.01
C CYS A 127 6.12 11.03 -3.13
N THR A 128 5.65 11.34 -1.93
CA THR A 128 6.40 12.15 -0.96
C THR A 128 6.84 11.26 0.19
N GLN A 129 8.14 11.21 0.45
CA GLN A 129 8.73 10.34 1.47
C GLN A 129 8.07 10.54 2.84
N GLY A 130 7.68 9.44 3.46
CA GLY A 130 7.06 9.44 4.79
C GLY A 130 5.56 9.74 4.80
N ASN A 131 4.97 10.18 3.68
CA ASN A 131 3.52 10.36 3.60
C ASN A 131 2.81 9.01 3.68
N LEU A 132 1.79 8.95 4.54
CA LEU A 132 0.87 7.83 4.67
C LEU A 132 -0.44 8.15 3.94
N LEU A 133 -0.81 7.30 3.00
CA LEU A 133 -2.10 7.31 2.32
C LEU A 133 -3.01 6.24 2.94
N MET A 134 -4.22 6.63 3.33
CA MET A 134 -5.24 5.74 3.88
C MET A 134 -6.57 5.92 3.15
N PHE A 135 -7.17 4.82 2.69
CA PHE A 135 -8.44 4.87 1.95
C PHE A 135 -9.19 3.52 1.98
N PRO A 136 -10.52 3.52 1.82
CA PRO A 136 -11.30 2.29 1.70
C PRO A 136 -10.92 1.50 0.42
N PRO A 137 -10.63 0.20 0.49
CA PRO A 137 -10.17 -0.61 -0.64
C PRO A 137 -11.29 -1.15 -1.55
N LEU A 138 -12.51 -0.61 -1.44
CA LEU A 138 -13.73 -1.17 -2.03
C LEU A 138 -13.98 -0.68 -3.46
N TRP A 139 -15.01 -1.21 -4.13
CA TRP A 139 -15.30 -0.98 -5.55
C TRP A 139 -15.41 0.50 -6.01
N PRO A 140 -15.84 1.50 -5.19
CA PRO A 140 -15.80 2.91 -5.61
C PRO A 140 -14.39 3.51 -5.71
N TRP A 141 -13.39 2.95 -5.03
CA TRP A 141 -12.05 3.50 -4.90
C TRP A 141 -11.09 2.89 -5.92
N VAL A 142 -11.46 2.97 -7.20
CA VAL A 142 -10.58 2.55 -8.31
C VAL A 142 -9.31 3.38 -8.28
N HIS A 143 -8.17 2.72 -8.25
CA HIS A 143 -6.87 3.37 -8.20
C HIS A 143 -5.79 2.60 -8.97
N ALA A 144 -4.67 3.27 -9.22
CA ALA A 144 -3.51 2.73 -9.92
C ALA A 144 -2.21 3.26 -9.29
N GLY A 145 -1.16 2.44 -9.31
CA GLY A 145 0.21 2.90 -9.07
C GLY A 145 0.84 3.30 -10.39
N GLY A 146 1.02 4.60 -10.62
CA GLY A 146 1.63 5.09 -11.85
C GLY A 146 3.06 4.58 -12.05
N LYS A 147 3.52 4.61 -13.30
CA LYS A 147 4.91 4.32 -13.68
C LYS A 147 5.86 5.37 -13.10
N PRO A 148 6.91 4.98 -12.37
CA PRO A 148 8.04 5.88 -12.16
C PRO A 148 8.83 6.03 -13.47
N THR A 149 9.48 7.17 -13.67
CA THR A 149 10.18 7.47 -14.93
C THR A 149 11.69 7.72 -14.75
N LYS A 150 12.12 8.14 -13.55
CA LYS A 150 13.51 8.53 -13.27
C LYS A 150 14.21 7.61 -12.28
N VAL A 151 13.56 7.33 -11.14
CA VAL A 151 14.10 6.51 -10.05
C VAL A 151 13.06 5.50 -9.61
N SER A 152 13.50 4.39 -9.02
CA SER A 152 12.59 3.35 -8.52
C SER A 152 11.65 3.91 -7.45
N LYS A 153 10.37 3.55 -7.53
CA LYS A 153 9.39 3.86 -6.48
C LYS A 153 9.35 2.74 -5.46
N TYR A 154 9.39 3.10 -4.18
CA TYR A 154 9.21 2.17 -3.07
C TYR A 154 8.02 2.57 -2.21
N ILE A 155 7.16 1.60 -1.94
CA ILE A 155 5.97 1.80 -1.10
C ILE A 155 5.83 0.60 -0.16
N VAL A 156 5.50 0.85 1.09
CA VAL A 156 5.19 -0.20 2.07
C VAL A 156 3.76 -0.08 2.53
N GLY A 157 3.07 -1.19 2.67
CA GLY A 157 1.65 -1.15 3.01
C GLY A 157 1.10 -2.41 3.63
N SER A 158 -0.10 -2.26 4.16
CA SER A 158 -0.95 -3.34 4.67
C SER A 158 -2.43 -2.93 4.56
N TYR A 159 -3.31 -3.86 4.84
CA TYR A 159 -4.76 -3.67 4.89
C TYR A 159 -5.25 -4.04 6.28
N LEU A 160 -6.15 -3.24 6.85
CA LEU A 160 -6.99 -3.73 7.93
C LEU A 160 -8.07 -4.64 7.36
N HIS A 161 -8.30 -5.75 8.05
CA HIS A 161 -9.37 -6.69 7.72
C HIS A 161 -10.14 -7.24 8.92
N TYR A 162 -11.34 -7.77 8.66
CA TYR A 162 -12.16 -8.45 9.67
C TYR A 162 -11.51 -9.79 10.10
N VAL A 163 -11.70 -10.16 11.38
CA VAL A 163 -11.23 -11.43 11.98
C VAL A 163 -12.31 -12.12 12.80
#